data_AF-A0A974UD78-F1
#
_entry.id   AF-A0A974UD78-F1
#
_cell.length_a   1.000
_cell.length_b   1.000
_cell.length_c   1.000
_cell.angle_alpha   90.00
_cell.angle_beta   90.00
_cell.angle_gamma   90.00
#
_symmetry.space_group_name_H-M   'P 1'
#
loop_
_entity.id
_entity.type
_entity.pdbx_description
1 polymer ?
#
loop_
_entity_poly.entity_id
_entity_poly.type
_entity_poly.pdbx_seq_one_letter_code
_entity_poly.pdbx_strand_id
1 'polypeptide(L)'
;MTETNPQSKPNPGEPELPNYRYGGEIDIEEGGFIFRPIEGFELEIDRTVYMYSEDGNIEISLVGGELKEGTSIAEMNDFLASEFMESFDEFRVDDAGTDRIQEITGFLNDLHFKNAEEEGLGVALTCSPHINQYFFILVISSAEHWESQGKAAFDALKSEIRFYPRFRPEKGESQLNEFPDLTTETFQDFRVTDDFTLHVEKGDVSLLLAARSQDPFSQVRLKEVYAPGGQTLYQYDSQTGQLESNFCSKPIVGEHGELCFFYPRVNNQALQPGDYRFSFETAADTDLEEIHVVIRSGRALDAQAIDLNFWVAVADERFNDPVKTDAFFTAISEGLNHFITPLSLKCGKINVIQAAPDELATFSTIHVEKDLADCSYMIADSISNPRALNVGILQSIQQGVGDETTELEAISSGIPGMIMAPASPHACVLLSWSALSGDLKRLVQALIEQLVNFSGIDNPLEKGQALTLNREIAWRLRRHPLFYDAE
;
A
#
# COMPACT_ATOMS: atom_id res chain seq x y z
N MET A 1 -8.78 -48.07 44.95
CA MET A 1 -9.54 -47.50 43.83
C MET A 1 -8.74 -46.31 43.33
N THR A 2 -8.06 -46.50 42.21
CA THR A 2 -7.38 -45.45 41.46
C THR A 2 -7.45 -45.91 40.02
N GLU A 3 -8.44 -45.41 39.30
CA GLU A 3 -8.65 -45.67 37.87
C GLU A 3 -7.54 -44.97 37.09
N THR A 4 -6.81 -45.77 36.32
CA THR A 4 -5.85 -45.31 35.32
C THR A 4 -6.64 -45.03 34.06
N ASN A 5 -6.68 -43.77 33.64
CA ASN A 5 -7.28 -43.35 32.38
C ASN A 5 -6.47 -43.95 31.22
N PRO A 6 -7.07 -44.70 30.27
CA PRO A 6 -6.34 -45.21 29.13
C PRO A 6 -6.00 -44.08 28.16
N GLN A 7 -4.74 -44.00 27.75
CA GLN A 7 -4.30 -43.19 26.61
C GLN A 7 -5.17 -43.52 25.38
N SER A 8 -5.80 -42.49 24.82
CA SER A 8 -6.47 -42.54 23.53
C SER A 8 -5.48 -42.96 22.45
N LYS A 9 -5.80 -44.05 21.74
CA LYS A 9 -5.06 -44.46 20.54
C LYS A 9 -5.24 -43.37 19.45
N PRO A 10 -4.21 -43.11 18.62
CA PRO A 10 -4.36 -42.25 17.44
C PRO A 10 -5.44 -42.84 16.51
N ASN A 11 -6.26 -41.96 15.94
CA ASN A 11 -7.31 -42.32 15.01
C ASN A 11 -6.65 -42.69 13.66
N PRO A 12 -6.77 -43.93 13.15
CA PRO A 12 -6.14 -44.33 11.91
C PRO A 12 -7.00 -43.84 10.74
N GLY A 13 -6.77 -42.60 10.30
CA GLY A 13 -7.56 -42.04 9.19
C GLY A 13 -7.27 -40.59 8.81
N GLU A 14 -6.50 -39.82 9.60
CA GLU A 14 -5.97 -38.54 9.14
C GLU A 14 -4.56 -38.77 8.60
N PRO A 15 -4.26 -38.39 7.33
CA PRO A 15 -2.89 -38.38 6.85
C PRO A 15 -2.08 -37.46 7.76
N GLU A 16 -0.97 -37.97 8.33
CA GLU A 16 -0.02 -37.12 9.01
C GLU A 16 0.55 -36.15 7.96
N LEU A 17 0.30 -34.84 8.15
CA LEU A 17 0.87 -33.81 7.29
C LEU A 17 2.40 -33.95 7.29
N PRO A 18 3.05 -33.91 6.11
CA PRO A 18 4.49 -34.05 6.03
C PRO A 18 5.16 -32.91 6.80
N ASN A 19 6.08 -33.27 7.70
CA ASN A 19 6.87 -32.30 8.47
C ASN A 19 8.15 -31.99 7.69
N TYR A 20 8.09 -30.98 6.83
CA TYR A 20 9.22 -30.55 6.02
C TYR A 20 10.33 -29.95 6.89
N ARG A 21 11.57 -30.21 6.49
CA ARG A 21 12.76 -29.54 7.02
C ARG A 21 13.28 -28.57 5.97
N TYR A 22 14.01 -27.57 6.41
CA TYR A 22 14.45 -26.48 5.55
C TYR A 22 15.97 -26.34 5.56
N GLY A 23 16.53 -26.11 4.38
CA GLY A 23 17.94 -25.79 4.20
C GLY A 23 18.33 -24.42 4.76
N GLY A 24 19.51 -23.95 4.33
CA GLY A 24 19.96 -22.59 4.61
C GLY A 24 19.12 -21.55 3.87
N GLU A 25 19.14 -20.31 4.34
CA GLU A 25 18.55 -19.18 3.62
C GLU A 25 19.30 -18.94 2.30
N ILE A 26 18.54 -18.77 1.23
CA ILE A 26 19.04 -18.43 -0.11
C ILE A 26 18.41 -17.11 -0.53
N ASP A 27 19.28 -16.17 -0.91
CA ASP A 27 18.88 -14.85 -1.39
C ASP A 27 18.80 -14.84 -2.92
N ILE A 28 17.63 -14.47 -3.46
CA ILE A 28 17.40 -14.27 -4.90
C ILE A 28 17.44 -12.76 -5.17
N GLU A 29 18.66 -12.20 -5.21
CA GLU A 29 18.92 -10.77 -5.39
C GLU A 29 18.22 -10.15 -6.61
N GLU A 30 18.09 -10.91 -7.71
CA GLU A 30 17.43 -10.44 -8.92
C GLU A 30 15.90 -10.42 -8.81
N GLY A 31 15.32 -11.19 -7.88
CA GLY A 31 13.86 -11.28 -7.67
C GLY A 31 13.36 -10.56 -6.42
N GLY A 32 14.25 -10.13 -5.53
CA GLY A 32 13.90 -9.37 -4.33
C GLY A 32 13.25 -10.21 -3.22
N PHE A 33 13.67 -11.47 -3.06
CA PHE A 33 13.17 -12.35 -2.00
C PHE A 33 14.25 -13.31 -1.48
N ILE A 34 14.08 -13.72 -0.21
CA ILE A 34 14.84 -14.76 0.46
C ILE A 34 13.88 -15.91 0.75
N PHE A 35 14.35 -17.15 0.61
CA PHE A 35 13.59 -18.33 1.00
C PHE A 35 14.50 -19.40 1.60
N ARG A 36 13.90 -20.45 2.17
CA ARG A 36 14.60 -21.65 2.61
C ARG A 36 14.07 -22.87 1.83
N PRO A 37 14.91 -23.58 1.05
CA PRO A 37 14.45 -24.72 0.26
C PRO A 37 14.07 -25.89 1.16
N ILE A 38 13.13 -26.71 0.71
CA ILE A 38 12.74 -27.94 1.39
C ILE A 38 13.91 -28.95 1.28
N GLU A 39 14.37 -29.49 2.42
CA GLU A 39 15.40 -30.53 2.43
C GLU A 39 14.89 -31.79 1.72
N GLY A 40 15.70 -32.33 0.81
CA GLY A 40 15.37 -33.53 0.02
C GLY A 40 14.69 -33.23 -1.32
N PHE A 41 14.47 -31.97 -1.65
CA PHE A 41 14.15 -31.56 -3.02
C PHE A 41 15.45 -31.25 -3.76
N GLU A 42 15.52 -31.63 -5.03
CA GLU A 42 16.53 -31.12 -5.94
C GLU A 42 16.23 -29.66 -6.25
N LEU A 43 17.26 -28.83 -6.34
CA LEU A 43 17.16 -27.37 -6.44
C LEU A 43 18.01 -26.88 -7.61
N GLU A 44 17.37 -26.16 -8.53
CA GLU A 44 18.01 -25.46 -9.65
C GLU A 44 17.65 -23.97 -9.59
N ILE A 45 18.64 -23.10 -9.81
CA ILE A 45 18.45 -21.65 -9.79
C ILE A 45 19.08 -21.07 -11.05
N ASP A 46 18.25 -20.56 -11.95
CA ASP A 46 18.65 -19.80 -13.14
C ASP A 46 17.63 -18.68 -13.40
N ARG A 47 17.76 -17.58 -12.64
CA ARG A 47 16.79 -16.46 -12.50
C ARG A 47 15.44 -16.84 -11.90
N THR A 48 14.95 -18.01 -12.23
CA THR A 48 13.84 -18.71 -11.61
C THR A 48 14.40 -19.80 -10.69
N VAL A 49 13.74 -20.02 -9.56
CA VAL A 49 14.03 -21.15 -8.68
C VAL A 49 13.11 -22.30 -9.07
N TYR A 50 13.70 -23.45 -9.39
CA TYR A 50 12.98 -24.69 -9.59
C TYR A 50 13.34 -25.68 -8.49
N MET A 51 12.34 -26.29 -7.85
CA MET A 51 12.54 -27.40 -6.93
C MET A 51 11.66 -28.58 -7.33
N TYR A 52 12.20 -29.79 -7.24
CA TYR A 52 11.45 -31.01 -7.53
C TYR A 52 11.77 -32.10 -6.51
N SER A 53 10.75 -32.86 -6.12
CA SER A 53 10.91 -33.96 -5.18
C SER A 53 11.73 -35.10 -5.81
N GLU A 54 12.45 -35.88 -5.00
CA GLU A 54 13.26 -37.02 -5.47
C GLU A 54 12.44 -38.06 -6.26
N ASP A 55 11.14 -38.18 -5.99
CA ASP A 55 10.22 -39.07 -6.69
C ASP A 55 9.58 -38.44 -7.93
N GLY A 56 9.86 -37.16 -8.20
CA GLY A 56 9.35 -36.39 -9.34
C GLY A 56 7.86 -36.04 -9.25
N ASN A 57 7.20 -36.31 -8.12
CA ASN A 57 5.75 -36.10 -7.99
C ASN A 57 5.38 -34.66 -7.66
N ILE A 58 6.32 -33.83 -7.20
CA ILE A 58 6.09 -32.44 -6.84
C ILE A 58 7.11 -31.57 -7.57
N GLU A 59 6.62 -30.55 -8.26
CA GLU A 59 7.44 -29.51 -8.87
C GLU A 59 7.03 -28.14 -8.34
N ILE A 60 8.01 -27.28 -8.14
CA ILE A 60 7.86 -25.96 -7.56
C ILE A 60 8.64 -24.96 -8.40
N SER A 61 8.03 -23.82 -8.69
CA SER A 61 8.65 -22.68 -9.37
C SER A 61 8.48 -21.41 -8.54
N LEU A 62 9.58 -20.69 -8.29
CA LEU A 62 9.56 -19.36 -7.67
C LEU A 62 10.20 -18.34 -8.59
N VAL A 63 9.49 -17.24 -8.85
CA VAL A 63 9.95 -16.15 -9.70
C VAL A 63 9.70 -14.84 -8.98
N GLY A 64 10.69 -13.95 -9.00
CA GLY A 64 10.51 -12.56 -8.59
C GLY A 64 11.02 -11.64 -9.69
N GLY A 65 10.45 -10.45 -9.82
CA GLY A 65 10.83 -9.55 -10.90
C GLY A 65 10.21 -8.16 -10.83
N GLU A 66 10.57 -7.35 -11.82
CA GLU A 66 10.02 -6.00 -12.00
C GLU A 66 8.59 -6.09 -12.53
N LEU A 67 7.66 -5.44 -11.83
CA LEU A 67 6.30 -5.20 -12.30
C LEU A 67 6.31 -3.93 -13.17
N LYS A 68 5.88 -4.07 -14.42
CA LYS A 68 5.82 -2.95 -15.37
C LYS A 68 4.56 -2.14 -15.14
N GLU A 69 4.65 -0.82 -15.34
CA GLU A 69 3.52 0.10 -15.23
C GLU A 69 2.28 -0.39 -15.99
N GLY A 70 1.13 -0.42 -15.31
CA GLY A 70 -0.14 -0.84 -15.88
C GLY A 70 -0.33 -2.37 -16.03
N THR A 71 0.55 -3.19 -15.46
CA THR A 71 0.41 -4.65 -15.43
C THR A 71 -0.48 -5.07 -14.25
N SER A 72 -1.60 -5.75 -14.50
CA SER A 72 -2.38 -6.37 -13.42
C SER A 72 -1.63 -7.58 -12.86
N ILE A 73 -1.57 -7.69 -11.52
CA ILE A 73 -0.95 -8.82 -10.84
C ILE A 73 -1.70 -10.12 -11.11
N ALA A 74 -3.03 -10.11 -11.22
CA ALA A 74 -3.76 -11.33 -11.56
C ALA A 74 -3.62 -11.71 -13.03
N GLU A 75 -3.65 -10.74 -13.96
CA GLU A 75 -3.36 -11.04 -15.37
C GLU A 75 -1.97 -11.65 -15.53
N MET A 76 -1.01 -11.19 -14.72
CA MET A 76 0.32 -11.76 -14.65
C MET A 76 0.34 -13.14 -13.98
N ASN A 77 -0.50 -13.42 -12.98
CA ASN A 77 -0.65 -14.75 -12.39
C ASN A 77 -1.12 -15.77 -13.44
N ASP A 78 -2.15 -15.40 -14.21
CA ASP A 78 -2.67 -16.21 -15.31
C ASP A 78 -1.61 -16.43 -16.38
N PHE A 79 -0.88 -15.38 -16.74
CA PHE A 79 0.19 -15.42 -17.74
C PHE A 79 1.34 -16.33 -17.31
N LEU A 80 1.90 -16.13 -16.11
CA LEU A 80 3.03 -16.90 -15.60
C LEU A 80 2.66 -18.36 -15.35
N ALA A 81 1.46 -18.62 -14.82
CA ALA A 81 0.94 -19.98 -14.67
C ALA A 81 0.80 -20.64 -16.05
N SER A 82 0.19 -19.96 -17.02
CA SER A 82 0.01 -20.51 -18.37
C SER A 82 1.35 -20.78 -19.05
N GLU A 83 2.33 -19.87 -18.94
CA GLU A 83 3.68 -20.02 -19.50
C GLU A 83 4.37 -21.28 -18.95
N PHE A 84 4.27 -21.52 -17.65
CA PHE A 84 4.79 -22.75 -17.03
C PHE A 84 4.07 -24.01 -17.57
N MET A 85 2.75 -23.92 -17.74
CA MET A 85 1.92 -25.04 -18.16
C MET A 85 1.98 -25.33 -19.68
N GLU A 86 2.62 -24.49 -20.50
CA GLU A 86 2.72 -24.70 -21.97
C GLU A 86 3.37 -26.03 -22.37
N SER A 87 4.16 -26.64 -21.46
CA SER A 87 4.81 -27.92 -21.69
C SER A 87 3.89 -29.14 -21.55
N PHE A 88 2.66 -28.96 -21.05
CA PHE A 88 1.68 -30.03 -20.84
C PHE A 88 0.68 -30.15 -22.02
N ASP A 89 0.16 -31.36 -22.26
CA ASP A 89 -0.72 -31.64 -23.40
C ASP A 89 -2.07 -30.91 -23.29
N GLU A 90 -2.65 -30.91 -22.09
CA GLU A 90 -3.89 -30.19 -21.76
C GLU A 90 -3.74 -29.57 -20.36
N PHE A 91 -4.15 -28.30 -20.21
CA PHE A 91 -4.20 -27.64 -18.91
C PHE A 91 -5.37 -26.67 -18.82
N ARG A 92 -5.75 -26.38 -17.58
CA ARG A 92 -6.71 -25.35 -17.20
C ARG A 92 -6.19 -24.60 -15.98
N VAL A 93 -6.30 -23.28 -16.05
CA VAL A 93 -6.02 -22.35 -14.97
C VAL A 93 -7.37 -21.77 -14.56
N ASP A 94 -7.77 -21.96 -13.30
CA ASP A 94 -9.00 -21.43 -12.76
C ASP A 94 -8.68 -20.44 -11.64
N ASP A 95 -9.35 -19.29 -11.63
CA ASP A 95 -9.31 -18.35 -10.52
C ASP A 95 -9.84 -19.03 -9.24
N ALA A 96 -8.98 -19.08 -8.21
CA ALA A 96 -9.24 -19.70 -6.91
C ALA A 96 -9.33 -18.66 -5.77
N GLY A 97 -9.39 -17.36 -6.11
CA GLY A 97 -9.51 -16.27 -5.18
C GLY A 97 -8.16 -15.70 -4.74
N THR A 98 -7.98 -15.51 -3.43
CA THR A 98 -6.78 -14.88 -2.88
C THR A 98 -6.21 -15.66 -1.71
N ASP A 99 -4.90 -15.51 -1.51
CA ASP A 99 -4.16 -16.05 -0.38
C ASP A 99 -3.05 -15.06 0.01
N ARG A 100 -2.37 -15.28 1.14
CA ARG A 100 -1.35 -14.39 1.68
C ARG A 100 0.00 -15.06 1.82
N ILE A 101 1.04 -14.34 1.42
CA ILE A 101 2.41 -14.60 1.83
C ILE A 101 2.78 -13.51 2.85
N GLN A 102 3.03 -13.93 4.09
CA GLN A 102 3.09 -13.00 5.23
C GLN A 102 1.77 -12.22 5.36
N GLU A 103 1.82 -10.88 5.31
CA GLU A 103 0.62 -10.03 5.35
C GLU A 103 0.20 -9.53 3.96
N ILE A 104 0.93 -9.88 2.90
CA ILE A 104 0.68 -9.38 1.54
C ILE A 104 -0.33 -10.29 0.85
N THR A 105 -1.45 -9.71 0.43
CA THR A 105 -2.48 -10.40 -0.36
C THR A 105 -2.01 -10.62 -1.80
N GLY A 106 -2.20 -11.84 -2.31
CA GLY A 106 -1.95 -12.21 -3.69
C GLY A 106 -3.13 -12.97 -4.31
N PHE A 107 -3.08 -13.12 -5.63
CA PHE A 107 -4.09 -13.80 -6.43
C PHE A 107 -3.73 -15.27 -6.60
N LEU A 108 -4.69 -16.14 -6.35
CA LEU A 108 -4.54 -17.59 -6.30
C LEU A 108 -5.24 -18.22 -7.50
N ASN A 109 -4.55 -19.09 -8.21
CA ASN A 109 -5.11 -19.92 -9.27
C ASN A 109 -4.99 -21.39 -8.90
N ASP A 110 -6.07 -22.14 -9.11
CA ASP A 110 -6.06 -23.60 -9.12
C ASP A 110 -5.65 -24.07 -10.52
N LEU A 111 -4.78 -25.07 -10.56
CA LEU A 111 -4.25 -25.65 -11.79
C LEU A 111 -4.74 -27.08 -11.93
N HIS A 112 -5.22 -27.41 -13.12
CA HIS A 112 -5.53 -28.77 -13.54
C HIS A 112 -4.80 -29.08 -14.83
N PHE A 113 -4.04 -30.17 -14.88
CA PHE A 113 -3.31 -30.53 -16.09
C PHE A 113 -3.28 -32.02 -16.34
N LYS A 114 -2.91 -32.34 -17.57
CA LYS A 114 -2.78 -33.71 -18.04
C LYS A 114 -1.62 -33.82 -19.00
N ASN A 115 -0.83 -34.86 -18.82
CA ASN A 115 0.16 -35.30 -19.79
C ASN A 115 -0.20 -36.72 -20.28
N ALA A 116 0.63 -37.29 -21.15
CA ALA A 116 0.44 -38.63 -21.69
C ALA A 116 0.38 -39.75 -20.63
N GLU A 117 0.86 -39.53 -19.41
CA GLU A 117 1.04 -40.55 -18.38
C GLU A 117 0.12 -40.35 -17.15
N GLU A 118 -0.25 -39.11 -16.81
CA GLU A 118 -0.98 -38.78 -15.58
C GLU A 118 -1.79 -37.47 -15.64
N GLU A 119 -2.71 -37.34 -14.68
CA GLU A 119 -3.44 -36.10 -14.37
C GLU A 119 -2.82 -35.47 -13.12
N GLY A 120 -2.70 -34.15 -13.13
CA GLY A 120 -2.07 -33.39 -12.08
C GLY A 120 -2.89 -32.18 -11.64
N LEU A 121 -2.56 -31.72 -10.43
CA LEU A 121 -3.18 -30.60 -9.75
C LEU A 121 -2.08 -29.64 -9.29
N GLY A 122 -2.42 -28.38 -9.12
CA GLY A 122 -1.49 -27.42 -8.56
C GLY A 122 -2.15 -26.14 -8.15
N VAL A 123 -1.33 -25.25 -7.60
CA VAL A 123 -1.72 -23.89 -7.22
C VAL A 123 -0.62 -22.93 -7.65
N ALA A 124 -1.03 -21.78 -8.16
CA ALA A 124 -0.16 -20.64 -8.40
C ALA A 124 -0.63 -19.43 -7.59
N LEU A 125 0.29 -18.69 -6.99
CA LEU A 125 0.03 -17.46 -6.25
C LEU A 125 0.98 -16.36 -6.73
N THR A 126 0.42 -15.23 -7.17
CA THR A 126 1.19 -14.01 -7.47
C THR A 126 0.81 -12.90 -6.51
N CYS A 127 1.81 -12.19 -5.96
CA CYS A 127 1.59 -10.98 -5.19
C CYS A 127 2.57 -9.87 -5.61
N SER A 128 2.26 -8.64 -5.19
CA SER A 128 3.16 -7.49 -5.35
C SER A 128 3.69 -7.06 -3.98
N PRO A 129 4.88 -7.55 -3.58
CA PRO A 129 5.39 -7.29 -2.24
C PRO A 129 5.92 -5.85 -2.05
N HIS A 130 6.36 -5.18 -3.12
CA HIS A 130 6.90 -3.81 -3.13
C HIS A 130 6.60 -3.12 -4.46
N ILE A 131 6.56 -1.77 -4.50
CA ILE A 131 6.26 -1.00 -5.72
C ILE A 131 7.09 -1.50 -6.89
N ASN A 132 6.46 -1.71 -8.04
CA ASN A 132 7.11 -2.22 -9.25
C ASN A 132 7.81 -3.57 -9.05
N GLN A 133 7.40 -4.36 -8.07
CA GLN A 133 7.93 -5.69 -7.81
C GLN A 133 6.79 -6.70 -7.73
N TYR A 134 7.04 -7.87 -8.29
CA TYR A 134 6.17 -9.02 -8.13
C TYR A 134 6.91 -10.23 -7.63
N PHE A 135 6.14 -11.16 -7.07
CA PHE A 135 6.57 -12.49 -6.73
C PHE A 135 5.51 -13.49 -7.18
N PHE A 136 5.95 -14.63 -7.70
CA PHE A 136 5.15 -15.75 -8.16
C PHE A 136 5.68 -17.04 -7.56
N ILE A 137 4.77 -17.86 -7.01
CA ILE A 137 5.02 -19.23 -6.59
C ILE A 137 4.02 -20.15 -7.28
N LEU A 138 4.50 -21.23 -7.88
CA LEU A 138 3.68 -22.31 -8.42
C LEU A 138 4.14 -23.62 -7.80
N VAL A 139 3.19 -24.44 -7.35
CA VAL A 139 3.42 -25.81 -6.88
C VAL A 139 2.45 -26.72 -7.61
N ILE A 140 2.96 -27.71 -8.33
CA ILE A 140 2.17 -28.74 -9.00
C ILE A 140 2.57 -30.12 -8.49
N SER A 141 1.64 -31.06 -8.56
CA SER A 141 1.90 -32.47 -8.33
C SER A 141 0.96 -33.37 -9.10
N SER A 142 1.27 -34.66 -9.19
CA SER A 142 0.28 -35.65 -9.62
C SER A 142 -0.96 -35.61 -8.71
N ALA A 143 -2.14 -35.90 -9.27
CA ALA A 143 -3.40 -35.76 -8.55
C ALA A 143 -3.49 -36.66 -7.29
N GLU A 144 -2.77 -37.79 -7.27
CA GLU A 144 -2.67 -38.68 -6.10
C GLU A 144 -1.88 -38.05 -4.94
N HIS A 145 -0.87 -37.23 -5.26
CA HIS A 145 0.05 -36.64 -4.28
C HIS A 145 -0.38 -35.25 -3.80
N TRP A 146 -1.31 -34.60 -4.50
CA TRP A 146 -1.73 -33.23 -4.19
C TRP A 146 -2.27 -33.06 -2.76
N GLU A 147 -3.27 -33.87 -2.39
CA GLU A 147 -3.93 -33.78 -1.08
C GLU A 147 -3.03 -34.21 0.08
N SER A 148 -2.06 -35.10 -0.17
CA SER A 148 -1.21 -35.66 0.87
C SER A 148 0.10 -34.88 1.05
N GLN A 149 0.65 -34.28 -0.01
CA GLN A 149 1.96 -33.66 0.01
C GLN A 149 2.01 -32.31 -0.73
N GLY A 150 1.38 -32.17 -1.89
CA GLY A 150 1.46 -30.97 -2.73
C GLY A 150 0.96 -29.71 -2.01
N LYS A 151 -0.23 -29.76 -1.42
CA LYS A 151 -0.79 -28.63 -0.65
C LYS A 151 0.08 -28.27 0.56
N ALA A 152 0.57 -29.29 1.27
CA ALA A 152 1.45 -29.08 2.41
C ALA A 152 2.79 -28.46 2.01
N ALA A 153 3.33 -28.81 0.83
CA ALA A 153 4.57 -28.22 0.31
C ALA A 153 4.38 -26.73 -0.03
N PHE A 154 3.25 -26.39 -0.66
CA PHE A 154 2.87 -25.00 -0.92
C PHE A 154 2.81 -24.18 0.37
N ASP A 155 2.02 -24.63 1.35
CA ASP A 155 1.88 -23.92 2.64
C ASP A 155 3.22 -23.80 3.39
N ALA A 156 4.02 -24.88 3.38
CA ALA A 156 5.31 -24.93 4.06
C ALA A 156 6.38 -24.02 3.43
N LEU A 157 6.36 -23.84 2.11
CA LEU A 157 7.29 -22.95 1.43
C LEU A 157 6.86 -21.50 1.55
N LYS A 158 5.55 -21.25 1.44
CA LYS A 158 4.94 -19.93 1.63
C LYS A 158 5.34 -19.29 2.95
N SER A 159 5.41 -20.08 4.04
CA SER A 159 5.81 -19.58 5.36
C SER A 159 7.28 -19.21 5.51
N GLU A 160 8.14 -19.64 4.59
CA GLU A 160 9.59 -19.41 4.66
C GLU A 160 10.08 -18.33 3.68
N ILE A 161 9.16 -17.68 2.95
CA ILE A 161 9.48 -16.58 2.03
C ILE A 161 9.54 -15.26 2.79
N ARG A 162 10.55 -14.44 2.49
CA ARG A 162 10.70 -13.06 2.95
C ARG A 162 11.03 -12.13 1.80
N PHE A 163 10.31 -11.03 1.68
CA PHE A 163 10.52 -10.03 0.65
C PHE A 163 11.42 -8.89 1.12
N TYR A 164 12.12 -8.29 0.17
CA TYR A 164 12.78 -7.01 0.36
C TYR A 164 12.71 -6.19 -0.93
N PRO A 165 12.70 -4.84 -0.85
CA PRO A 165 12.50 -4.00 -2.02
C PRO A 165 13.72 -4.05 -2.93
N ARG A 166 13.50 -4.43 -4.19
CA ARG A 166 14.56 -4.51 -5.21
C ARG A 166 14.38 -3.51 -6.34
N PHE A 167 13.16 -3.43 -6.87
CA PHE A 167 12.84 -2.58 -8.00
C PHE A 167 12.40 -1.22 -7.49
N ARG A 168 13.26 -0.24 -7.66
CA ARG A 168 12.91 1.16 -7.43
C ARG A 168 12.40 1.69 -8.77
N PRO A 169 11.32 2.48 -8.80
CA PRO A 169 10.96 3.17 -10.04
C PRO A 169 12.18 3.89 -10.58
N GLU A 170 12.47 3.67 -11.86
CA GLU A 170 13.54 4.39 -12.54
C GLU A 170 13.33 5.88 -12.26
N LYS A 171 14.30 6.51 -11.61
CA LYS A 171 14.40 7.96 -11.57
C LYS A 171 14.49 8.38 -13.03
N GLY A 172 13.37 8.76 -13.63
CA GLY A 172 13.40 9.52 -14.86
C GLY A 172 14.22 10.77 -14.55
N GLU A 173 15.47 10.81 -15.04
CA GLU A 173 16.33 12.00 -15.01
C GLU A 173 15.66 13.21 -15.71
N SER A 174 14.47 13.03 -16.28
CA SER A 174 13.59 14.03 -16.90
C SER A 174 12.60 14.73 -15.98
N GLN A 175 12.50 14.43 -14.67
CA GLN A 175 11.55 15.13 -13.76
C GLN A 175 11.95 16.57 -13.40
N LEU A 176 13.04 17.10 -13.94
CA LEU A 176 13.60 18.42 -13.59
C LEU A 176 12.73 19.65 -13.96
N ASN A 177 11.46 19.49 -14.35
CA ASN A 177 10.56 20.63 -14.59
C ASN A 177 9.05 20.32 -14.65
N GLU A 178 8.57 19.17 -14.15
CA GLU A 178 7.12 18.89 -14.24
C GLU A 178 6.29 19.79 -13.29
N PHE A 179 6.87 20.14 -12.13
CA PHE A 179 6.22 20.97 -11.11
C PHE A 179 7.11 22.13 -10.70
N PRO A 180 7.02 23.31 -11.37
CA PRO A 180 7.95 24.41 -11.18
C PRO A 180 7.88 25.07 -9.79
N ASP A 181 6.82 24.82 -9.02
CA ASP A 181 6.65 25.30 -7.65
C ASP A 181 7.12 24.30 -6.58
N LEU A 182 7.61 23.13 -6.97
CA LEU A 182 8.06 22.08 -6.07
C LEU A 182 9.55 21.79 -6.23
N THR A 183 10.23 21.59 -5.11
CA THR A 183 11.57 21.01 -5.05
C THR A 183 11.45 19.65 -4.36
N THR A 184 11.96 18.61 -5.02
CA THR A 184 11.91 17.24 -4.53
C THR A 184 13.31 16.73 -4.26
N GLU A 185 13.53 16.21 -3.06
CA GLU A 185 14.82 15.68 -2.61
C GLU A 185 14.62 14.27 -2.02
N THR A 186 15.56 13.37 -2.28
CA THR A 186 15.54 12.01 -1.73
C THR A 186 16.89 11.66 -1.16
N PHE A 187 16.88 11.22 0.10
CA PHE A 187 18.04 10.80 0.87
C PHE A 187 17.91 9.31 1.17
N GLN A 188 19.00 8.55 1.07
CA GLN A 188 18.99 7.09 1.20
C GLN A 188 19.94 6.62 2.28
N ASP A 189 19.73 5.39 2.75
CA ASP A 189 20.58 4.66 3.70
C ASP A 189 20.82 5.43 5.01
N PHE A 190 19.73 5.78 5.69
CA PHE A 190 19.77 6.68 6.84
C PHE A 190 19.65 5.91 8.15
N ARG A 191 20.64 6.06 9.03
CA ARG A 191 20.60 5.40 10.33
C ARG A 191 19.62 6.10 11.25
N VAL A 192 18.78 5.35 11.96
CA VAL A 192 17.83 5.93 12.92
C VAL A 192 18.51 6.64 14.10
N THR A 193 19.80 6.40 14.31
CA THR A 193 20.62 7.09 15.31
C THR A 193 21.16 8.43 14.86
N ASP A 194 21.08 8.74 13.57
CA ASP A 194 21.57 10.00 13.00
C ASP A 194 20.46 11.07 12.99
N ASP A 195 20.86 12.33 13.06
CA ASP A 195 19.96 13.48 12.89
C ASP A 195 19.86 13.84 11.39
N PHE A 196 18.65 13.82 10.81
CA PHE A 196 18.42 14.27 9.44
C PHE A 196 18.32 15.80 9.40
N THR A 197 19.11 16.44 8.54
CA THR A 197 19.11 17.90 8.39
C THR A 197 18.59 18.28 7.01
N LEU A 198 17.55 19.11 6.97
CA LEU A 198 16.95 19.65 5.76
C LEU A 198 17.17 21.16 5.70
N HIS A 199 17.78 21.64 4.61
CA HIS A 199 17.92 23.08 4.38
C HIS A 199 16.65 23.63 3.70
N VAL A 200 16.07 24.68 4.27
CA VAL A 200 14.93 25.39 3.69
C VAL A 200 15.35 26.76 3.18
N GLU A 201 15.00 27.09 1.95
CA GLU A 201 15.32 28.35 1.32
C GLU A 201 14.32 29.46 1.65
N LYS A 202 14.75 30.70 1.40
CA LYS A 202 13.87 31.85 1.52
C LYS A 202 12.88 31.86 0.35
N GLY A 203 11.60 31.65 0.66
CA GLY A 203 10.52 31.65 -0.32
C GLY A 203 9.70 30.37 -0.30
N ASP A 204 10.23 29.36 0.38
CA ASP A 204 9.52 28.11 0.69
C ASP A 204 8.40 28.37 1.69
N VAL A 205 7.29 27.66 1.50
CA VAL A 205 6.06 27.89 2.26
C VAL A 205 5.58 26.66 3.01
N SER A 206 5.97 25.47 2.58
CA SER A 206 5.67 24.21 3.24
C SER A 206 6.65 23.11 2.85
N LEU A 207 6.71 22.08 3.67
CA LEU A 207 7.38 20.82 3.38
C LEU A 207 6.45 19.66 3.67
N LEU A 208 6.58 18.62 2.86
CA LEU A 208 6.05 17.28 3.08
C LEU A 208 7.24 16.33 3.08
N LEU A 209 7.34 15.50 4.10
CA LEU A 209 8.41 14.55 4.31
C LEU A 209 7.80 13.16 4.47
N ALA A 210 8.34 12.17 3.77
CA ALA A 210 8.08 10.76 3.99
C ALA A 210 9.38 10.06 4.39
N ALA A 211 9.32 9.20 5.41
CA ALA A 211 10.42 8.36 5.85
C ALA A 211 9.98 6.89 5.73
N ARG A 212 10.81 6.06 5.10
CA ARG A 212 10.56 4.65 4.88
C ARG A 212 11.62 3.80 5.57
N SER A 213 11.18 2.82 6.35
CA SER A 213 12.00 1.81 7.02
C SER A 213 12.43 0.73 6.02
N GLN A 214 13.62 0.15 6.21
CA GLN A 214 14.05 -1.05 5.47
C GLN A 214 13.16 -2.26 5.78
N ASP A 215 12.56 -2.29 6.97
CA ASP A 215 11.54 -3.26 7.33
C ASP A 215 10.14 -2.67 7.05
N PRO A 216 9.40 -3.19 6.04
CA PRO A 216 8.08 -2.70 5.64
C PRO A 216 7.00 -3.02 6.68
N PHE A 217 7.29 -3.81 7.71
CA PHE A 217 6.36 -4.12 8.79
C PHE A 217 6.66 -3.32 10.06
N SER A 218 7.73 -2.54 10.07
CA SER A 218 8.11 -1.76 11.24
C SER A 218 7.20 -0.54 11.43
N GLN A 219 6.94 -0.19 12.68
CA GLN A 219 6.35 1.10 13.00
C GLN A 219 7.46 2.17 12.99
N VAL A 220 7.24 3.27 12.26
CA VAL A 220 8.15 4.42 12.22
C VAL A 220 7.57 5.55 13.05
N ARG A 221 8.38 6.19 13.90
CA ARG A 221 7.95 7.28 14.79
C ARG A 221 8.84 8.49 14.59
N LEU A 222 8.21 9.66 14.55
CA LEU A 222 8.94 10.91 14.62
C LEU A 222 9.29 11.17 16.08
N LYS A 223 10.57 11.39 16.36
CA LYS A 223 11.08 11.62 17.71
C LYS A 223 11.23 13.11 17.98
N GLU A 224 11.98 13.84 17.16
CA GLU A 224 12.20 15.28 17.34
C GLU A 224 12.11 16.05 16.03
N VAL A 225 11.66 17.30 16.14
CA VAL A 225 11.76 18.31 15.09
C VAL A 225 12.24 19.62 15.70
N TYR A 226 13.35 20.14 15.18
CA TYR A 226 13.90 21.44 15.54
C TYR A 226 13.84 22.41 14.35
N ALA A 227 13.37 23.62 14.61
CA ALA A 227 13.42 24.73 13.66
C ALA A 227 14.84 25.35 13.59
N PRO A 228 15.10 26.17 12.56
CA PRO A 228 16.32 26.96 12.46
C PRO A 228 16.57 27.77 13.74
N GLY A 229 17.80 27.69 14.26
CA GLY A 229 18.17 28.31 15.54
C GLY A 229 17.90 27.46 16.77
N GLY A 230 17.45 26.21 16.61
CA GLY A 230 17.36 25.22 17.70
C GLY A 230 16.06 25.27 18.50
N GLN A 231 15.04 25.98 18.02
CA GLN A 231 13.72 25.97 18.67
C GLN A 231 13.07 24.60 18.51
N THR A 232 12.71 23.95 19.62
CA THR A 232 11.91 22.71 19.61
C THR A 232 10.53 22.98 19.02
N LEU A 233 10.17 22.25 17.97
CA LEU A 233 8.82 22.25 17.42
C LEU A 233 8.02 21.03 17.90
N TYR A 234 8.69 19.89 17.98
CA TYR A 234 8.12 18.61 18.39
C TYR A 234 9.19 17.76 19.08
N GLN A 235 8.82 17.09 20.16
CA GLN A 235 9.60 16.07 20.85
C GLN A 235 8.66 15.03 21.45
N TYR A 236 8.89 13.76 21.16
CA TYR A 236 8.14 12.62 21.67
C TYR A 236 9.09 11.58 22.25
N ASP A 237 8.75 11.10 23.44
CA ASP A 237 9.43 10.00 24.11
C ASP A 237 8.51 8.77 24.14
N SER A 238 8.88 7.74 23.37
CA SER A 238 8.14 6.49 23.24
C SER A 238 8.10 5.67 24.53
N GLN A 239 9.10 5.81 25.42
CA GLN A 239 9.18 5.07 26.68
C GLN A 239 8.27 5.66 27.75
N THR A 240 8.20 7.00 27.82
CA THR A 240 7.39 7.69 28.83
C THR A 240 6.01 8.12 28.30
N GLY A 241 5.82 8.13 26.98
CA GLY A 241 4.63 8.65 26.31
C GLY A 241 4.51 10.17 26.37
N GLN A 242 5.55 10.89 26.80
CA GLN A 242 5.54 12.35 26.88
C GLN A 242 5.64 12.97 25.49
N LEU A 243 4.79 13.96 25.22
CA LEU A 243 4.76 14.73 23.98
C LEU A 243 4.85 16.22 24.30
N GLU A 244 5.89 16.87 23.78
CA GLU A 244 5.99 18.33 23.68
C GLU A 244 5.85 18.71 22.20
N SER A 245 4.79 19.42 21.84
CA SER A 245 4.58 19.86 20.46
C SER A 245 3.85 21.19 20.43
N ASN A 246 4.22 22.02 19.46
CA ASN A 246 3.56 23.30 19.22
C ASN A 246 2.53 23.25 18.08
N PHE A 247 2.35 22.10 17.43
CA PHE A 247 1.48 21.97 16.25
C PHE A 247 0.57 20.73 16.26
N CYS A 248 0.73 19.78 17.19
CA CYS A 248 -0.14 18.61 17.31
C CYS A 248 -0.32 18.18 18.76
N SER A 249 -1.35 17.37 19.02
CA SER A 249 -1.68 16.83 20.35
C SER A 249 -1.49 15.33 20.47
N LYS A 250 -1.04 14.67 19.40
CA LYS A 250 -0.81 13.23 19.33
C LYS A 250 0.58 12.96 18.75
N PRO A 251 1.22 11.85 19.14
CA PRO A 251 2.45 11.39 18.52
C PRO A 251 2.26 11.19 17.01
N ILE A 252 3.30 11.52 16.24
CA ILE A 252 3.33 11.24 14.79
C ILE A 252 3.97 9.87 14.62
N VAL A 253 3.13 8.91 14.27
CA VAL A 253 3.45 7.50 14.15
C VAL A 253 2.91 7.02 12.82
N GLY A 254 3.75 6.32 12.09
CA GLY A 254 3.44 5.72 10.81
C GLY A 254 3.52 4.20 10.88
N GLU A 255 2.69 3.54 10.09
CA GLU A 255 2.55 2.07 10.04
C GLU A 255 3.05 1.56 8.68
N HIS A 256 3.19 0.23 8.54
CA HIS A 256 3.67 -0.38 7.30
C HIS A 256 5.03 0.17 6.82
N GLY A 257 5.96 0.39 7.76
CA GLY A 257 7.30 0.86 7.45
C GLY A 257 7.36 2.33 7.01
N GLU A 258 6.27 3.08 7.07
CA GLU A 258 6.19 4.42 6.48
C GLU A 258 5.68 5.46 7.46
N LEU A 259 6.32 6.63 7.50
CA LEU A 259 5.84 7.80 8.22
C LEU A 259 5.87 9.02 7.33
N CYS A 260 4.79 9.79 7.38
CA CYS A 260 4.69 11.05 6.67
C CYS A 260 4.51 12.23 7.64
N PHE A 261 5.01 13.38 7.23
CA PHE A 261 5.01 14.61 8.01
C PHE A 261 4.81 15.81 7.11
N PHE A 262 3.80 16.64 7.43
CA PHE A 262 3.54 17.90 6.75
C PHE A 262 3.77 19.08 7.70
N TYR A 263 4.39 20.15 7.21
CA TYR A 263 4.58 21.39 7.97
C TYR A 263 4.48 22.62 7.05
N PRO A 264 3.84 23.74 7.48
CA PRO A 264 3.24 23.99 8.80
C PRO A 264 1.82 23.41 8.98
N ARG A 265 1.50 22.95 10.19
CA ARG A 265 0.18 22.34 10.50
C ARG A 265 -0.85 23.31 11.10
N VAL A 266 -0.40 24.46 11.63
CA VAL A 266 -1.23 25.50 12.28
C VAL A 266 -0.98 26.89 11.69
N ASN A 267 -2.00 27.76 11.72
CA ASN A 267 -1.99 29.03 10.96
C ASN A 267 -0.98 30.09 11.44
N ASN A 268 -0.57 30.03 12.71
CA ASN A 268 0.39 30.96 13.29
C ASN A 268 1.84 30.54 13.05
N GLN A 269 2.06 29.43 12.34
CA GLN A 269 3.38 28.94 11.95
C GLN A 269 3.64 29.23 10.48
N ALA A 270 4.91 29.47 10.20
CA ALA A 270 5.44 29.60 8.85
C ALA A 270 6.74 28.82 8.79
N LEU A 271 7.00 28.23 7.62
CA LEU A 271 8.28 27.61 7.33
C LEU A 271 9.36 28.72 7.32
N GLN A 272 10.36 28.58 8.20
CA GLN A 272 11.45 29.54 8.37
C GLN A 272 12.64 29.12 7.50
N PRO A 273 13.34 30.05 6.84
CA PRO A 273 14.55 29.68 6.11
C PRO A 273 15.68 29.24 7.07
N GLY A 274 16.44 28.23 6.67
CA GLY A 274 17.55 27.66 7.43
C GLY A 274 17.43 26.15 7.64
N ASP A 275 18.27 25.61 8.52
CA ASP A 275 18.37 24.17 8.74
C ASP A 275 17.34 23.68 9.75
N TYR A 276 16.47 22.79 9.30
CA TYR A 276 15.60 21.98 10.15
C TYR A 276 16.28 20.66 10.47
N ARG A 277 16.01 20.14 11.67
CA ARG A 277 16.55 18.86 12.11
C ARG A 277 15.44 17.92 12.54
N PHE A 278 15.49 16.69 12.03
CA PHE A 278 14.53 15.63 12.29
C PHE A 278 15.26 14.41 12.85
N SER A 279 14.62 13.71 13.79
CA SER A 279 15.09 12.41 14.26
C SER A 279 13.93 11.42 14.32
N PHE A 280 14.23 10.15 14.06
CA PHE A 280 13.24 9.09 13.92
C PHE A 280 13.57 7.92 14.86
N GLU A 281 12.59 7.07 15.09
CA GLU A 281 12.71 5.81 15.81
C GLU A 281 11.90 4.75 15.05
N THR A 282 12.40 3.52 14.99
CA THR A 282 11.69 2.36 14.44
C THR A 282 11.50 1.30 15.52
N ALA A 283 10.42 0.51 15.44
CA ALA A 283 10.09 -0.48 16.49
C ALA A 283 11.14 -1.58 16.67
N ALA A 284 11.93 -1.86 15.62
CA ALA A 284 12.96 -2.90 15.61
C ALA A 284 14.40 -2.33 15.53
N ASP A 285 14.58 -1.02 15.79
CA ASP A 285 15.85 -0.30 15.56
C ASP A 285 16.41 -0.51 14.14
N THR A 286 15.53 -0.80 13.17
CA THR A 286 15.86 -0.92 11.75
C THR A 286 16.15 0.47 11.17
N ASP A 287 17.19 0.57 10.34
CA ASP A 287 17.52 1.80 9.64
C ASP A 287 16.42 2.19 8.63
N LEU A 288 16.41 3.47 8.26
CA LEU A 288 15.54 3.99 7.21
C LEU A 288 16.18 3.70 5.84
N GLU A 289 15.38 3.17 4.93
CA GLU A 289 15.78 3.00 3.54
C GLU A 289 15.91 4.36 2.87
N GLU A 290 14.90 5.23 3.04
CA GLU A 290 14.90 6.56 2.44
C GLU A 290 14.09 7.60 3.21
N ILE A 291 14.47 8.87 3.03
CA ILE A 291 13.69 10.05 3.39
C ILE A 291 13.45 10.83 2.10
N HIS A 292 12.19 11.01 1.75
CA HIS A 292 11.75 11.79 0.61
C HIS A 292 11.12 13.09 1.07
N VAL A 293 11.55 14.21 0.50
CA VAL A 293 11.09 15.54 0.87
C VAL A 293 10.57 16.26 -0.36
N VAL A 294 9.37 16.85 -0.23
CA VAL A 294 8.79 17.77 -1.21
C VAL A 294 8.62 19.13 -0.53
N ILE A 295 9.39 20.11 -0.98
CA ILE A 295 9.29 21.50 -0.55
C ILE A 295 8.47 22.25 -1.58
N ARG A 296 7.49 23.02 -1.12
CA ARG A 296 6.75 23.94 -1.98
C ARG A 296 7.23 25.36 -1.81
N SER A 297 7.48 26.02 -2.93
CA SER A 297 7.93 27.41 -2.98
C SER A 297 6.88 28.33 -3.60
N GLY A 298 6.99 29.62 -3.32
CA GLY A 298 6.15 30.64 -3.95
C GLY A 298 4.89 31.00 -3.15
N ARG A 299 4.03 31.84 -3.74
CA ARG A 299 2.90 32.45 -3.03
C ARG A 299 1.59 31.74 -3.35
N ALA A 300 1.10 30.93 -2.42
CA ALA A 300 -0.25 30.35 -2.45
C ALA A 300 -1.36 31.38 -2.10
N LEU A 301 -1.39 32.52 -2.78
CA LEU A 301 -2.37 33.59 -2.57
C LEU A 301 -3.55 33.50 -3.54
N ASP A 302 -3.27 33.09 -4.78
CA ASP A 302 -4.26 32.95 -5.84
C ASP A 302 -5.04 31.64 -5.70
N ALA A 303 -5.99 31.40 -6.62
CA ALA A 303 -6.78 30.18 -6.63
C ALA A 303 -5.88 28.97 -6.84
N GLN A 304 -6.05 27.93 -6.02
CA GLN A 304 -5.27 26.70 -6.10
C GLN A 304 -6.13 25.54 -6.55
N ALA A 305 -5.61 24.69 -7.43
CA ALA A 305 -6.27 23.50 -7.92
C ALA A 305 -5.70 22.24 -7.24
N ILE A 306 -6.52 21.19 -7.22
CA ILE A 306 -6.14 19.83 -6.84
C ILE A 306 -6.71 18.85 -7.87
N ASP A 307 -5.84 17.99 -8.37
CA ASP A 307 -6.22 16.87 -9.24
C ASP A 307 -6.59 15.65 -8.40
N LEU A 308 -7.49 14.82 -8.93
CA LEU A 308 -7.96 13.59 -8.29
C LEU A 308 -7.77 12.40 -9.23
N ASN A 309 -7.27 11.29 -8.69
CA ASN A 309 -7.28 10.00 -9.34
C ASN A 309 -8.31 9.12 -8.63
N PHE A 310 -9.33 8.67 -9.36
CA PHE A 310 -10.28 7.71 -8.85
C PHE A 310 -9.94 6.32 -9.34
N TRP A 311 -9.83 5.39 -8.42
CA TRP A 311 -9.77 3.96 -8.68
C TRP A 311 -11.10 3.34 -8.23
N VAL A 312 -11.81 2.68 -9.14
CA VAL A 312 -13.20 2.26 -8.92
C VAL A 312 -13.28 0.74 -8.87
N ALA A 313 -13.52 0.21 -7.67
CA ALA A 313 -13.78 -1.21 -7.42
C ALA A 313 -15.24 -1.40 -6.95
N VAL A 314 -16.19 -1.11 -7.85
CA VAL A 314 -17.63 -1.26 -7.60
C VAL A 314 -18.33 -1.91 -8.79
N ALA A 315 -19.14 -2.94 -8.52
CA ALA A 315 -20.02 -3.57 -9.51
C ALA A 315 -21.33 -2.78 -9.69
N ASP A 316 -21.26 -1.49 -10.08
CA ASP A 316 -22.43 -0.64 -10.35
C ASP A 316 -22.53 -0.36 -11.86
N GLU A 317 -23.73 -0.50 -12.44
CA GLU A 317 -23.98 -0.30 -13.87
C GLU A 317 -23.62 1.11 -14.37
N ARG A 318 -23.52 2.11 -13.48
CA ARG A 318 -23.04 3.45 -13.83
C ARG A 318 -21.60 3.44 -14.33
N PHE A 319 -20.77 2.53 -13.81
CA PHE A 319 -19.35 2.44 -14.15
C PHE A 319 -19.08 1.58 -15.38
N ASN A 320 -20.09 0.85 -15.86
CA ASN A 320 -20.03 0.05 -17.10
C ASN A 320 -20.35 0.87 -18.36
N ASP A 321 -20.84 2.10 -18.21
CA ASP A 321 -21.19 3.01 -19.30
C ASP A 321 -20.33 4.29 -19.19
N PRO A 322 -19.43 4.55 -20.17
CA PRO A 322 -18.57 5.73 -20.13
C PRO A 322 -19.33 7.05 -19.98
N VAL A 323 -20.52 7.18 -20.59
CA VAL A 323 -21.31 8.42 -20.52
C VAL A 323 -21.86 8.64 -19.12
N LYS A 324 -22.30 7.57 -18.45
CA LYS A 324 -22.80 7.65 -17.06
C LYS A 324 -21.65 7.89 -16.09
N THR A 325 -20.51 7.26 -16.33
CA THR A 325 -19.27 7.43 -15.57
C THR A 325 -18.82 8.90 -15.64
N ASP A 326 -18.70 9.46 -16.84
CA ASP A 326 -18.34 10.86 -17.07
C ASP A 326 -19.32 11.83 -16.41
N ALA A 327 -20.62 11.57 -16.53
CA ALA A 327 -21.66 12.39 -15.90
C ALA A 327 -21.56 12.35 -14.36
N PHE A 328 -21.25 11.20 -13.78
CA PHE A 328 -21.10 11.04 -12.35
C PHE A 328 -19.89 11.82 -11.81
N PHE A 329 -18.71 11.67 -12.43
CA PHE A 329 -17.51 12.39 -12.00
C PHE A 329 -17.56 13.89 -12.32
N THR A 330 -18.29 14.29 -13.36
CA THR A 330 -18.62 15.70 -13.59
C THR A 330 -19.44 16.25 -12.42
N ALA A 331 -20.45 15.52 -11.96
CA ALA A 331 -21.27 15.93 -10.82
C ALA A 331 -20.48 15.98 -9.50
N ILE A 332 -19.49 15.08 -9.31
CA ILE A 332 -18.53 15.18 -8.20
C ILE A 332 -17.71 16.46 -8.30
N SER A 333 -17.13 16.77 -9.46
CA SER A 333 -16.34 17.98 -9.68
C SER A 333 -17.15 19.25 -9.39
N GLU A 334 -18.39 19.32 -9.89
CA GLU A 334 -19.31 20.43 -9.63
C GLU A 334 -19.64 20.55 -8.13
N GLY A 335 -19.93 19.42 -7.48
CA GLY A 335 -20.20 19.35 -6.05
C GLY A 335 -19.01 19.81 -5.22
N LEU A 336 -17.80 19.35 -5.52
CA LEU A 336 -16.57 19.80 -4.86
C LEU A 336 -16.39 21.32 -5.03
N ASN A 337 -16.46 21.80 -6.28
CA ASN A 337 -16.28 23.22 -6.60
C ASN A 337 -17.30 24.10 -5.89
N HIS A 338 -18.53 23.64 -5.65
CA HIS A 338 -19.51 24.36 -4.83
C HIS A 338 -18.99 24.69 -3.42
N PHE A 339 -18.27 23.77 -2.78
CA PHE A 339 -17.75 23.95 -1.42
C PHE A 339 -16.38 24.65 -1.38
N ILE A 340 -15.50 24.37 -2.35
CA ILE A 340 -14.10 24.80 -2.27
C ILE A 340 -13.80 26.11 -3.02
N THR A 341 -14.56 26.44 -4.08
CA THR A 341 -14.38 27.70 -4.85
C THR A 341 -14.48 28.98 -3.99
N PRO A 342 -15.45 29.10 -3.05
CA PRO A 342 -15.54 30.26 -2.16
C PRO A 342 -14.30 30.50 -1.29
N LEU A 343 -13.40 29.51 -1.21
CA LEU A 343 -12.18 29.51 -0.41
C LEU A 343 -10.90 29.59 -1.27
N SER A 344 -11.03 29.98 -2.54
CA SER A 344 -9.92 30.06 -3.50
C SER A 344 -9.25 28.71 -3.76
N LEU A 345 -10.06 27.64 -3.77
CA LEU A 345 -9.67 26.29 -4.15
C LEU A 345 -10.51 25.83 -5.34
N LYS A 346 -10.01 24.90 -6.15
CA LYS A 346 -10.70 24.36 -7.33
C LYS A 346 -10.41 22.88 -7.50
N CYS A 347 -11.39 22.11 -7.96
CA CYS A 347 -11.17 20.75 -8.44
C CYS A 347 -10.59 20.85 -9.86
N GLY A 348 -9.38 20.34 -10.03
CA GLY A 348 -8.65 20.30 -11.29
C GLY A 348 -9.13 19.15 -12.18
N LYS A 349 -8.18 18.38 -12.70
CA LYS A 349 -8.44 17.19 -13.50
C LYS A 349 -8.91 16.05 -12.62
N ILE A 350 -9.82 15.25 -13.16
CA ILE A 350 -10.23 13.97 -12.59
C ILE A 350 -9.78 12.90 -13.57
N ASN A 351 -8.94 11.98 -13.10
CA ASN A 351 -8.63 10.73 -13.80
C ASN A 351 -9.45 9.60 -13.16
N VAL A 352 -9.91 8.65 -13.98
CA VAL A 352 -10.74 7.53 -13.51
C VAL A 352 -10.19 6.24 -14.09
N ILE A 353 -9.89 5.29 -13.21
CA ILE A 353 -9.40 3.95 -13.52
C ILE A 353 -10.41 2.98 -12.94
N GLN A 354 -10.87 2.04 -13.76
CA GLN A 354 -11.68 0.91 -13.29
C GLN A 354 -10.72 -0.18 -12.83
N ALA A 355 -10.99 -0.74 -11.65
CA ALA A 355 -10.25 -1.89 -11.14
C ALA A 355 -10.39 -3.06 -12.13
N ALA A 356 -9.33 -3.85 -12.27
CA ALA A 356 -9.40 -5.10 -13.01
C ALA A 356 -10.42 -6.07 -12.35
N PRO A 357 -11.01 -7.04 -13.07
CA PRO A 357 -12.08 -7.89 -12.53
C PRO A 357 -11.73 -8.64 -11.23
N ASP A 358 -10.48 -9.05 -11.11
CA ASP A 358 -9.84 -9.71 -9.97
C ASP A 358 -9.61 -8.74 -8.79
N GLU A 359 -9.07 -7.55 -9.07
CA GLU A 359 -8.92 -6.49 -8.09
C GLU A 359 -10.29 -6.06 -7.54
N LEU A 360 -11.30 -5.99 -8.41
CA LEU A 360 -12.69 -5.75 -8.03
C LEU A 360 -13.21 -6.88 -7.11
N ALA A 361 -12.95 -8.14 -7.44
CA ALA A 361 -13.36 -9.27 -6.61
C ALA A 361 -12.69 -9.22 -5.22
N THR A 362 -11.45 -8.78 -5.15
CA THR A 362 -10.63 -8.74 -3.93
C THR A 362 -10.92 -7.52 -3.06
N PHE A 363 -10.96 -6.33 -3.66
CA PHE A 363 -10.96 -5.06 -2.93
C PHE A 363 -12.28 -4.30 -3.02
N SER A 364 -13.32 -4.84 -3.66
CA SER A 364 -14.65 -4.21 -3.60
C SER A 364 -15.15 -4.05 -2.17
N THR A 365 -14.83 -4.99 -1.28
CA THR A 365 -15.10 -4.87 0.16
C THR A 365 -13.81 -5.10 0.92
N ILE A 366 -13.40 -4.13 1.74
CA ILE A 366 -12.17 -4.24 2.53
C ILE A 366 -12.45 -4.23 4.03
N HIS A 367 -11.60 -4.93 4.78
CA HIS A 367 -11.44 -4.75 6.22
C HIS A 367 -10.24 -3.84 6.49
N VAL A 368 -10.45 -2.74 7.23
CA VAL A 368 -9.43 -1.73 7.52
C VAL A 368 -8.18 -2.36 8.14
N GLU A 369 -8.34 -3.29 9.08
CA GLU A 369 -7.23 -3.93 9.80
C GLU A 369 -6.41 -4.91 8.95
N LYS A 370 -6.93 -5.34 7.80
CA LYS A 370 -6.33 -6.43 7.01
C LYS A 370 -5.93 -6.02 5.60
N ASP A 371 -6.72 -5.16 4.97
CA ASP A 371 -6.69 -4.97 3.52
C ASP A 371 -6.39 -3.52 3.13
N LEU A 372 -6.40 -2.58 4.09
CA LEU A 372 -6.21 -1.15 3.80
C LEU A 372 -4.87 -0.87 3.15
N ALA A 373 -3.78 -1.45 3.66
CA ALA A 373 -2.44 -1.23 3.14
C ALA A 373 -2.29 -1.77 1.71
N ASP A 374 -2.75 -3.01 1.48
CA ASP A 374 -2.73 -3.67 0.17
C ASP A 374 -3.59 -2.93 -0.85
N CYS A 375 -4.81 -2.53 -0.46
CA CYS A 375 -5.69 -1.75 -1.33
C CYS A 375 -5.09 -0.39 -1.68
N SER A 376 -4.51 0.31 -0.70
CA SER A 376 -3.84 1.61 -0.94
C SER A 376 -2.68 1.46 -1.91
N TYR A 377 -1.90 0.40 -1.71
CA TYR A 377 -0.77 0.05 -2.55
C TYR A 377 -1.21 -0.24 -4.00
N MET A 378 -2.27 -1.01 -4.20
CA MET A 378 -2.80 -1.32 -5.54
C MET A 378 -3.34 -0.08 -6.26
N ILE A 379 -3.98 0.82 -5.52
CA ILE A 379 -4.40 2.12 -6.06
C ILE A 379 -3.17 2.93 -6.51
N ALA A 380 -2.12 2.98 -5.69
CA ALA A 380 -0.91 3.75 -6.01
C ALA A 380 -0.21 3.19 -7.27
N ASP A 381 -0.16 1.88 -7.42
CA ASP A 381 0.45 1.19 -8.58
C ASP A 381 -0.33 1.42 -9.89
N SER A 382 -1.66 1.56 -9.79
CA SER A 382 -2.54 1.74 -10.96
C SER A 382 -2.50 3.16 -11.57
N ILE A 383 -1.88 4.13 -10.90
CA ILE A 383 -2.08 5.56 -11.17
C ILE A 383 -0.88 6.22 -11.85
N SER A 384 -1.16 7.03 -12.88
CA SER A 384 -0.14 7.71 -13.68
C SER A 384 0.03 9.22 -13.41
N ASN A 385 -0.88 9.88 -12.67
CA ASN A 385 -0.72 11.29 -12.29
C ASN A 385 -0.13 11.41 -10.88
N PRO A 386 1.17 11.76 -10.74
CA PRO A 386 1.86 11.68 -9.46
C PRO A 386 1.53 12.84 -8.51
N ARG A 387 0.97 13.96 -9.01
CA ARG A 387 0.55 15.12 -8.21
C ARG A 387 -0.97 15.23 -8.15
N ALA A 388 -1.61 14.20 -7.62
CA ALA A 388 -3.05 14.13 -7.44
C ALA A 388 -3.41 13.34 -6.17
N LEU A 389 -4.63 13.55 -5.66
CA LEU A 389 -5.14 12.74 -4.55
C LEU A 389 -5.65 11.41 -5.10
N ASN A 390 -5.11 10.31 -4.57
CA ASN A 390 -5.57 8.97 -4.89
C ASN A 390 -6.81 8.63 -4.07
N VAL A 391 -7.91 8.29 -4.74
CA VAL A 391 -9.22 8.04 -4.15
C VAL A 391 -9.77 6.70 -4.65
N GLY A 392 -9.89 5.70 -3.78
CA GLY A 392 -10.61 4.46 -4.05
C GLY A 392 -12.12 4.63 -3.80
N ILE A 393 -12.96 4.24 -4.75
CA ILE A 393 -14.40 4.03 -4.51
C ILE A 393 -14.62 2.53 -4.47
N LEU A 394 -14.97 2.02 -3.29
CA LEU A 394 -15.15 0.59 -3.02
C LEU A 394 -16.62 0.31 -2.74
N GLN A 395 -17.06 -0.94 -2.93
CA GLN A 395 -18.41 -1.34 -2.56
C GLN A 395 -18.69 -1.09 -1.07
N SER A 396 -17.80 -1.49 -0.15
CA SER A 396 -17.95 -1.28 1.29
C SER A 396 -16.61 -1.24 2.03
N ILE A 397 -16.55 -0.52 3.15
CA ILE A 397 -15.37 -0.41 4.02
C ILE A 397 -15.78 -0.86 5.42
N GLN A 398 -15.17 -1.91 5.94
CA GLN A 398 -15.50 -2.48 7.25
C GLN A 398 -14.38 -2.25 8.25
N GLN A 399 -14.73 -1.91 9.49
CA GLN A 399 -13.78 -1.74 10.59
C GLN A 399 -14.24 -2.57 11.80
N GLY A 400 -13.30 -3.23 12.46
CA GLY A 400 -13.54 -4.05 13.65
C GLY A 400 -13.15 -5.51 13.48
N VAL A 401 -13.16 -6.25 14.58
CA VAL A 401 -12.70 -7.65 14.64
C VAL A 401 -13.84 -8.57 15.07
N GLY A 402 -14.04 -9.68 14.36
CA GLY A 402 -15.07 -10.67 14.68
C GLY A 402 -16.48 -10.19 14.30
N ASP A 403 -17.45 -10.40 15.20
CA ASP A 403 -18.85 -10.04 14.97
C ASP A 403 -19.14 -8.53 15.20
N GLU A 404 -18.16 -7.75 15.66
CA GLU A 404 -18.29 -6.30 15.94
C GLU A 404 -17.78 -5.44 14.77
N THR A 405 -18.15 -5.78 13.54
CA THR A 405 -17.79 -4.99 12.36
C THR A 405 -18.76 -3.85 12.14
N THR A 406 -18.25 -2.64 11.96
CA THR A 406 -19.01 -1.46 11.55
C THR A 406 -18.61 -1.02 10.15
N GLU A 407 -19.60 -0.62 9.35
CA GLU A 407 -19.35 -0.03 8.04
C GLU A 407 -18.95 1.45 8.18
N LEU A 408 -17.86 1.83 7.51
CA LEU A 408 -17.39 3.20 7.43
C LEU A 408 -17.81 3.84 6.11
N GLU A 409 -18.13 5.14 6.16
CA GLU A 409 -18.40 5.91 4.93
C GLU A 409 -17.11 6.21 4.15
N ALA A 410 -16.02 6.47 4.86
CA ALA A 410 -14.74 6.83 4.29
C ALA A 410 -13.59 6.66 5.28
N ILE A 411 -12.38 6.43 4.79
CA ILE A 411 -11.14 6.38 5.57
C ILE A 411 -9.98 6.95 4.75
N SER A 412 -8.96 7.49 5.42
CA SER A 412 -7.68 7.83 4.78
C SER A 412 -6.59 6.93 5.35
N SER A 413 -5.77 6.34 4.48
CA SER A 413 -4.56 5.62 4.85
C SER A 413 -3.33 6.52 4.73
N GLY A 414 -2.31 6.26 5.54
CA GLY A 414 -1.05 7.01 5.54
C GLY A 414 -1.28 8.51 5.75
N ILE A 415 -1.68 8.95 6.95
CA ILE A 415 -1.99 10.36 7.22
C ILE A 415 -0.81 11.04 7.94
N PRO A 416 -0.31 12.22 7.47
CA PRO A 416 -0.56 12.85 6.18
C PRO A 416 -0.12 11.97 5.00
N GLY A 417 -0.77 12.06 3.85
CA GLY A 417 -0.41 11.25 2.70
C GLY A 417 0.73 11.86 1.89
N MET A 418 1.55 10.99 1.34
CA MET A 418 2.63 11.36 0.43
C MET A 418 2.14 11.43 -1.01
N ILE A 419 2.77 12.29 -1.80
CA ILE A 419 2.58 12.38 -3.24
C ILE A 419 3.93 12.31 -3.93
N MET A 420 3.94 11.89 -5.20
CA MET A 420 5.16 11.84 -6.03
C MET A 420 6.33 11.06 -5.41
N ALA A 421 6.04 10.16 -4.47
CA ALA A 421 7.06 9.35 -3.81
C ALA A 421 6.70 7.87 -3.93
N PRO A 422 7.58 7.07 -4.53
CA PRO A 422 7.58 5.61 -4.37
C PRO A 422 7.76 5.17 -2.91
N ALA A 423 8.22 6.11 -2.07
CA ALA A 423 8.49 5.92 -0.66
C ALA A 423 7.24 5.69 0.18
N SER A 424 6.03 5.99 -0.33
CA SER A 424 4.80 5.78 0.43
C SER A 424 3.59 5.38 -0.44
N PRO A 425 3.59 4.12 -0.95
CA PRO A 425 2.43 3.54 -1.63
C PRO A 425 1.18 3.42 -0.76
N HIS A 426 1.30 3.40 0.56
CA HIS A 426 0.17 3.10 1.43
C HIS A 426 -0.72 4.33 1.74
N ALA A 427 -0.58 5.42 1.00
CA ALA A 427 -1.35 6.65 1.18
C ALA A 427 -2.47 6.80 0.14
N CYS A 428 -3.73 6.66 0.57
CA CYS A 428 -4.89 6.98 -0.25
C CYS A 428 -6.11 7.40 0.60
N VAL A 429 -7.17 7.84 -0.09
CA VAL A 429 -8.51 8.03 0.48
C VAL A 429 -9.41 6.92 -0.05
N LEU A 430 -10.23 6.30 0.79
CA LEU A 430 -11.23 5.32 0.37
C LEU A 430 -12.63 5.80 0.74
N LEU A 431 -13.59 5.59 -0.17
CA LEU A 431 -15.01 5.95 -0.03
C LEU A 431 -15.87 4.69 -0.21
N SER A 432 -16.84 4.49 0.69
CA SER A 432 -17.81 3.39 0.62
C SER A 432 -19.00 3.74 -0.26
N TRP A 433 -19.21 2.96 -1.32
CA TRP A 433 -20.30 3.13 -2.26
C TRP A 433 -21.66 2.77 -1.68
N SER A 434 -21.78 1.67 -0.93
CA SER A 434 -23.04 1.29 -0.26
C SER A 434 -23.53 2.39 0.68
N ALA A 435 -22.61 3.08 1.36
CA ALA A 435 -22.95 4.16 2.27
C ALA A 435 -23.29 5.49 1.56
N LEU A 436 -22.66 5.77 0.41
CA LEU A 436 -22.67 7.13 -0.19
C LEU A 436 -23.39 7.24 -1.55
N SER A 437 -23.64 6.14 -2.26
CA SER A 437 -24.12 6.14 -3.65
C SER A 437 -25.46 6.84 -3.90
N GLY A 438 -26.31 6.94 -2.87
CA GLY A 438 -27.61 7.60 -2.91
C GLY A 438 -27.59 9.09 -2.57
N ASP A 439 -26.47 9.63 -2.09
CA ASP A 439 -26.32 11.02 -1.67
C ASP A 439 -24.97 11.60 -2.13
N LEU A 440 -24.97 12.14 -3.36
CA LEU A 440 -23.80 12.81 -3.94
C LEU A 440 -23.26 13.93 -3.05
N LYS A 441 -24.13 14.64 -2.32
CA LYS A 441 -23.69 15.72 -1.42
C LYS A 441 -22.92 15.14 -0.24
N ARG A 442 -23.38 14.04 0.35
CA ARG A 442 -22.66 13.36 1.43
C ARG A 442 -21.33 12.78 0.94
N LEU A 443 -21.29 12.20 -0.27
CA LEU A 443 -20.06 11.71 -0.90
C LEU A 443 -19.01 12.83 -1.03
N VAL A 444 -19.42 13.98 -1.57
CA VAL A 444 -18.54 15.15 -1.72
C VAL A 444 -18.05 15.67 -0.37
N GLN A 445 -18.92 15.68 0.65
CA GLN A 445 -18.52 16.07 2.00
C GLN A 445 -17.52 15.11 2.63
N ALA A 446 -17.74 13.80 2.50
CA ALA A 446 -16.81 12.77 2.96
C ALA A 446 -15.45 12.89 2.27
N LEU A 447 -15.42 13.16 0.95
CA LEU A 447 -14.18 13.40 0.21
C LEU A 447 -13.44 14.65 0.70
N ILE A 448 -14.14 15.75 0.99
CA ILE A 448 -13.52 16.96 1.57
C ILE A 448 -12.98 16.68 2.97
N GLU A 449 -13.72 15.93 3.78
CA GLU A 449 -13.29 15.48 5.11
C GLU A 449 -11.99 14.70 5.05
N GLN A 450 -11.93 13.71 4.16
CA GLN A 450 -10.75 12.89 3.97
C GLN A 450 -9.59 13.66 3.33
N LEU A 451 -9.82 14.57 2.39
CA LEU A 451 -8.77 15.43 1.84
C LEU A 451 -8.07 16.26 2.93
N VAL A 452 -8.83 16.81 3.88
CA VAL A 452 -8.26 17.57 5.00
C VAL A 452 -7.47 16.66 5.94
N ASN A 453 -8.02 15.48 6.26
CA ASN A 453 -7.33 14.48 7.06
C ASN A 453 -6.02 14.04 6.39
N PHE A 454 -6.10 13.59 5.14
CA PHE A 454 -4.98 13.18 4.29
C PHE A 454 -3.91 14.27 4.18
N SER A 455 -4.28 15.56 4.13
CA SER A 455 -3.29 16.65 4.11
C SER A 455 -2.58 16.87 5.47
N GLY A 456 -2.87 16.05 6.49
CA GLY A 456 -2.29 16.18 7.82
C GLY A 456 -2.72 17.45 8.56
N ILE A 457 -3.85 18.05 8.17
CA ILE A 457 -4.31 19.32 8.71
C ILE A 457 -5.18 19.04 9.94
N ASP A 458 -4.68 19.39 11.12
CA ASP A 458 -5.44 19.22 12.36
C ASP A 458 -6.73 20.05 12.31
N ASN A 459 -7.83 19.37 12.62
CA ASN A 459 -9.15 19.94 12.76
C ASN A 459 -9.51 20.00 14.26
N PRO A 460 -9.72 21.20 14.85
CA PRO A 460 -10.03 21.33 16.28
C PRO A 460 -11.45 20.90 16.68
N LEU A 461 -12.20 20.20 15.83
CA LEU A 461 -13.56 19.75 16.16
C LEU A 461 -13.53 18.58 17.16
N GLU A 462 -14.44 18.64 18.13
CA GLU A 462 -14.73 17.53 19.04
C GLU A 462 -15.28 16.32 18.27
N LYS A 463 -15.01 15.10 18.77
CA LYS A 463 -15.52 13.85 18.18
C LYS A 463 -17.03 13.96 17.89
N GLY A 464 -17.41 13.84 16.62
CA GLY A 464 -18.81 13.77 16.18
C GLY A 464 -19.39 15.02 15.51
N GLN A 465 -18.63 16.11 15.34
CA GLN A 465 -19.06 17.24 14.51
C GLN A 465 -18.54 17.11 13.06
N ALA A 466 -19.43 17.32 12.10
CA ALA A 466 -19.08 17.34 10.68
C ALA A 466 -18.05 18.45 10.39
N LEU A 467 -17.04 18.14 9.56
CA LEU A 467 -16.01 19.11 9.21
C LEU A 467 -16.66 20.31 8.51
N THR A 468 -16.42 21.50 9.04
CA THR A 468 -16.74 22.74 8.33
C THR A 468 -15.48 23.30 7.72
N LEU A 469 -15.31 23.09 6.41
CA LEU A 469 -14.22 23.69 5.65
C LEU A 469 -14.31 25.22 5.79
N ASN A 470 -13.27 25.83 6.35
CA ASN A 470 -13.21 27.25 6.63
C ASN A 470 -11.96 27.89 6.01
N ARG A 471 -11.82 29.21 6.12
CA ARG A 471 -10.69 29.94 5.53
C ARG A 471 -9.33 29.51 6.08
N GLU A 472 -9.27 29.04 7.32
CA GLU A 472 -8.04 28.60 7.97
C GLU A 472 -7.57 27.25 7.45
N ILE A 473 -8.49 26.28 7.33
CA ILE A 473 -8.21 24.98 6.69
C ILE A 473 -7.83 25.20 5.22
N ALA A 474 -8.59 26.01 4.49
CA ALA A 474 -8.28 26.30 3.09
C ALA A 474 -6.93 27.02 2.90
N TRP A 475 -6.53 27.89 3.83
CA TRP A 475 -5.22 28.54 3.79
C TRP A 475 -4.06 27.53 3.91
N ARG A 476 -4.25 26.46 4.70
CA ARG A 476 -3.30 25.35 4.86
C ARG A 476 -3.30 24.42 3.64
N LEU A 477 -4.49 24.01 3.16
CA LEU A 477 -4.62 23.22 1.92
C LEU A 477 -3.92 23.90 0.74
N ARG A 478 -4.15 25.21 0.57
CA ARG A 478 -3.52 25.99 -0.49
C ARG A 478 -2.00 25.97 -0.47
N ARG A 479 -1.36 25.64 0.65
CA ARG A 479 0.11 25.52 0.78
C ARG A 479 0.59 24.09 0.72
N HIS A 480 -0.28 23.10 0.79
CA HIS A 480 0.13 21.71 0.71
C HIS A 480 0.73 21.43 -0.69
N PRO A 481 1.81 20.61 -0.81
CA PRO A 481 2.42 20.27 -2.10
C PRO A 481 1.47 19.66 -3.13
N LEU A 482 0.39 19.03 -2.66
CA LEU A 482 -0.69 18.47 -3.49
C LEU A 482 -1.45 19.52 -4.32
N PHE A 483 -1.45 20.78 -3.90
CA PHE A 483 -2.15 21.86 -4.59
C PHE A 483 -1.19 22.66 -5.45
N TYR A 484 -1.69 23.21 -6.56
CA TYR A 484 -0.93 24.01 -7.53
C TYR A 484 -1.73 25.21 -8.01
N ASP A 485 -1.09 26.17 -8.69
CA ASP A 485 -1.77 27.37 -9.20
C ASP A 485 -2.81 27.01 -10.28
N ALA A 486 -4.04 27.50 -10.13
CA ALA A 486 -5.18 27.06 -10.94
C ALA A 486 -5.36 27.79 -12.29
N GLU A 487 -4.29 28.37 -12.86
CA GLU A 487 -4.30 29.30 -14.01
C GLU A 487 -5.36 29.04 -15.10
#